data_AF-Q8XLR3-F1
#
_entry.id   AF-Q8XLR3-F1
#
_cell.length_a   1.000
_cell.length_b   1.000
_cell.length_c   1.000
_cell.angle_alpha   90.00
_cell.angle_beta   90.00
_cell.angle_gamma   90.00
#
_symmetry.space_group_name_H-M   'P 1'
#
loop_
_entity.id
_entity.type
_entity.pdbx_description
1 polymer ?
#
loop_
_entity_poly.entity_id
_entity_poly.type
_entity_poly.pdbx_seq_one_letter_code
_entity_poly.pdbx_strand_id
1 'polypeptide(L)'
;MSTNKSSIEKITLGSFLIALGVVYGDIGTSPLYVMKSIINGNGGLESITPDFILGVLSLIFWTMTLLTTIKYVLITLKADNKGEGGIFSLYTLVRRRAKWLIIPAMVGGSALLADGMLTPAVTVTSSIEGLKILPNFNDIFGNNQDIIIIIVLVILSFLFFIQHFGTEIIGKIFGPVMFIWFAFLAILGIVNLSGNLYLLKALSPHYAIKILFSPNNHLG
;
A
#
# COMPACT_ATOMS: atom_id res chain seq x y z
N MET A 1 -39.44 22.42 -21.12
CA MET A 1 -39.44 21.28 -20.18
C MET A 1 -38.51 20.21 -20.76
N SER A 2 -37.21 20.32 -20.50
CA SER A 2 -36.19 19.40 -20.99
C SER A 2 -35.68 18.59 -19.80
N THR A 3 -36.07 17.33 -19.75
CA THR A 3 -35.68 16.38 -18.71
C THR A 3 -34.22 16.02 -18.88
N ASN A 4 -33.38 16.49 -17.96
CA ASN A 4 -31.98 16.13 -17.83
C ASN A 4 -31.90 14.64 -17.44
N LYS A 5 -31.71 13.76 -18.44
CA LYS A 5 -31.46 12.33 -18.20
C LYS A 5 -30.04 12.20 -17.64
N SER A 6 -29.92 12.01 -16.33
CA SER A 6 -28.70 11.53 -15.70
C SER A 6 -28.35 10.16 -16.30
N SER A 7 -27.37 10.13 -17.20
CA SER A 7 -26.76 8.91 -17.68
C SER A 7 -25.98 8.28 -16.52
N ILE A 8 -26.64 7.39 -15.77
CA ILE A 8 -25.93 6.44 -14.92
C ILE A 8 -25.17 5.54 -15.90
N GLU A 9 -23.89 5.82 -16.12
CA GLU A 9 -23.02 4.93 -16.88
C GLU A 9 -23.11 3.53 -16.26
N LYS A 10 -23.39 2.53 -17.10
CA LYS A 10 -23.40 1.14 -16.66
C LYS A 10 -21.98 0.80 -16.21
N ILE A 11 -21.80 0.65 -14.89
CA ILE A 11 -20.56 0.14 -14.31
C ILE A 11 -20.27 -1.19 -14.99
N THR A 12 -19.26 -1.21 -15.84
CA THR A 12 -18.85 -2.41 -16.58
C THR A 12 -17.83 -3.13 -15.73
N LEU A 13 -17.78 -4.47 -15.76
CA LEU A 13 -16.81 -5.25 -14.99
C LEU A 13 -15.37 -4.74 -15.18
N GLY A 14 -15.04 -4.24 -16.38
CA GLY A 14 -13.75 -3.60 -16.67
C GLY A 14 -13.51 -2.31 -15.88
N SER A 15 -14.49 -1.42 -15.74
CA SER A 15 -14.31 -0.18 -14.95
C SER A 15 -14.22 -0.45 -13.45
N PHE A 16 -14.92 -1.49 -12.98
CA PHE A 16 -14.78 -1.97 -11.60
C PHE A 16 -13.39 -2.55 -11.33
N LEU A 17 -12.85 -3.39 -12.22
CA LEU A 17 -11.50 -3.95 -12.08
C LEU A 17 -10.41 -2.88 -12.12
N ILE A 18 -10.55 -1.86 -12.97
CA ILE A 18 -9.63 -0.72 -13.02
C ILE A 18 -9.68 0.05 -11.70
N ALA A 19 -10.88 0.39 -11.21
CA ALA A 19 -11.03 1.11 -9.93
C ALA A 19 -10.47 0.31 -8.75
N LEU A 20 -10.72 -1.00 -8.72
CA LEU A 20 -10.21 -1.89 -7.68
C LEU A 20 -8.69 -1.98 -7.75
N GLY A 21 -8.11 -2.17 -8.95
CA GLY A 21 -6.66 -2.19 -9.13
C GLY A 21 -6.01 -0.89 -8.65
N VAL A 22 -6.51 0.27 -9.09
CA VAL A 22 -5.94 1.58 -8.74
C VAL A 22 -6.05 1.87 -7.23
N VAL A 23 -7.18 1.60 -6.61
CA VAL A 23 -7.40 1.91 -5.18
C VAL A 23 -6.69 0.92 -4.27
N TYR A 24 -6.73 -0.37 -4.58
CA TYR A 24 -6.18 -1.41 -3.72
C TYR A 24 -4.72 -1.77 -4.02
N GLY A 25 -4.16 -1.37 -5.16
CA GLY A 25 -2.77 -1.68 -5.50
C GLY A 25 -1.75 -1.07 -4.53
N ASP A 26 -1.95 0.18 -4.15
CA ASP A 26 -1.11 0.88 -3.16
C ASP A 26 -1.25 0.25 -1.75
N ILE A 27 -2.49 -0.07 -1.38
CA ILE A 27 -2.82 -0.66 -0.07
C ILE A 27 -2.29 -2.10 0.04
N GLY A 28 -2.42 -2.91 -1.01
CA GLY A 28 -2.16 -4.35 -0.95
C GLY A 28 -0.69 -4.73 -1.08
N THR A 29 0.15 -3.89 -1.68
CA THR A 29 1.60 -4.11 -1.72
C THR A 29 2.28 -3.72 -0.41
N SER A 30 1.60 -2.87 0.39
CA SER A 30 2.20 -2.28 1.59
C SER A 30 2.61 -3.29 2.68
N PRO A 31 1.77 -4.26 3.04
CA PRO A 31 2.13 -5.32 3.98
C PRO A 31 3.43 -6.07 3.64
N LEU A 32 3.74 -6.23 2.34
CA LEU A 32 4.90 -7.00 1.89
C LEU A 32 6.22 -6.27 2.19
N TYR A 33 6.27 -4.94 2.01
CA TYR A 33 7.47 -4.17 2.36
C TYR A 33 7.69 -4.15 3.88
N VAL A 34 6.60 -4.03 4.67
CA VAL A 34 6.68 -4.02 6.13
C VAL A 34 7.23 -5.34 6.62
N MET A 35 6.66 -6.46 6.12
CA MET A 35 7.09 -7.80 6.50
C MET A 35 8.58 -8.01 6.20
N LYS A 36 9.04 -7.60 5.01
CA LYS A 36 10.45 -7.68 4.63
C LYS A 36 11.36 -6.87 5.57
N SER A 37 10.97 -5.63 5.88
CA SER A 37 11.74 -4.73 6.74
C SER A 37 11.84 -5.25 8.17
N ILE A 38 10.75 -5.76 8.72
CA ILE A 38 10.71 -6.32 10.09
C ILE A 38 11.58 -7.58 10.19
N ILE A 39 11.53 -8.47 9.20
CA ILE A 39 12.35 -9.69 9.19
C ILE A 39 13.84 -9.34 9.11
N ASN A 40 14.22 -8.43 8.21
CA ASN A 40 15.60 -8.00 8.07
C ASN A 40 16.10 -7.26 9.33
N GLY A 41 15.26 -6.43 9.95
CA GLY A 41 15.62 -5.60 11.10
C GLY A 41 15.80 -6.36 12.41
N ASN A 42 15.17 -7.53 12.56
CA ASN A 42 15.22 -8.33 13.80
C ASN A 42 16.21 -9.51 13.76
N GLY A 43 17.22 -9.49 12.88
CA GLY A 43 18.26 -10.53 12.84
C GLY A 43 17.98 -11.70 11.90
N GLY A 44 17.06 -11.53 10.95
CA GLY A 44 16.78 -12.54 9.91
C GLY A 44 15.84 -13.65 10.36
N LEU A 45 15.77 -14.74 9.59
CA LEU A 45 14.87 -15.88 9.83
C LEU A 45 15.22 -16.68 11.10
N GLU A 46 16.44 -16.51 11.64
CA GLU A 46 16.99 -17.32 12.74
C GLU A 46 16.51 -16.88 14.14
N SER A 47 16.08 -15.63 14.31
CA SER A 47 15.53 -15.09 15.56
C SER A 47 13.99 -15.18 15.65
N ILE A 48 13.35 -15.74 14.62
CA ILE A 48 11.90 -15.70 14.47
C ILE A 48 11.24 -16.76 15.34
N THR A 49 10.71 -16.33 16.48
CA THR A 49 9.83 -17.16 17.32
C THR A 49 8.41 -17.20 16.73
N PRO A 50 7.64 -18.29 16.85
CA PRO A 50 6.24 -18.34 16.39
C PRO A 50 5.36 -17.21 16.96
N ASP A 51 5.60 -16.81 18.22
CA ASP A 51 4.93 -15.68 18.86
C ASP A 51 5.26 -14.34 18.19
N PHE A 52 6.46 -14.18 17.64
CA PHE A 52 6.88 -13.00 16.90
C PHE A 52 6.10 -12.89 15.57
N ILE A 53 6.00 -14.00 14.82
CA ILE A 53 5.25 -14.05 13.56
C ILE A 53 3.78 -13.69 13.81
N LEU A 54 3.15 -14.29 14.83
CA LEU A 54 1.77 -13.97 15.17
C LEU A 54 1.57 -12.51 15.55
N GLY A 55 2.50 -11.94 16.33
CA GLY A 55 2.49 -10.53 16.70
C GLY A 55 2.56 -9.60 15.50
N VAL A 56 3.53 -9.83 14.60
CA VAL A 56 3.73 -9.02 13.39
C VAL A 56 2.54 -9.14 12.43
N LEU A 57 2.03 -10.34 12.19
CA LEU A 57 0.85 -10.55 11.34
C LEU A 57 -0.38 -9.84 11.92
N SER A 58 -0.57 -9.92 13.24
CA SER A 58 -1.66 -9.22 13.93
C SER A 58 -1.53 -7.70 13.80
N LEU A 59 -0.31 -7.18 13.97
CA LEU A 59 -0.02 -5.76 13.88
C LEU A 59 -0.27 -5.22 12.48
N ILE A 60 0.19 -5.92 11.45
CA ILE A 60 -0.07 -5.56 10.05
C ILE A 60 -1.58 -5.59 9.77
N PHE A 61 -2.27 -6.66 10.18
CA PHE A 61 -3.71 -6.80 9.98
C PHE A 61 -4.48 -5.62 10.60
N TRP A 62 -4.29 -5.37 11.90
CA TRP A 62 -5.01 -4.32 12.62
C TRP A 62 -4.61 -2.92 12.18
N THR A 63 -3.34 -2.69 11.83
CA THR A 63 -2.90 -1.38 11.32
C THR A 63 -3.57 -1.08 9.99
N MET A 64 -3.61 -2.04 9.07
CA MET A 64 -4.27 -1.86 7.78
C MET A 64 -5.79 -1.68 7.93
N THR A 65 -6.43 -2.46 8.79
CA THR A 65 -7.87 -2.32 9.07
C THR A 65 -8.20 -0.98 9.70
N LEU A 66 -7.46 -0.55 10.73
CA LEU A 66 -7.70 0.71 11.41
C LEU A 66 -7.38 1.91 10.52
N LEU A 67 -6.24 1.91 9.84
CA LEU A 67 -5.82 3.01 8.96
C LEU A 67 -6.83 3.19 7.83
N THR A 68 -7.25 2.12 7.18
CA THR A 68 -8.24 2.22 6.09
C THR A 68 -9.61 2.67 6.59
N THR A 69 -10.07 2.14 7.73
CA THR A 69 -11.35 2.52 8.33
C THR A 69 -11.36 3.99 8.77
N ILE A 70 -10.34 4.44 9.48
CA ILE A 70 -10.29 5.82 10.01
C ILE A 70 -10.07 6.82 8.86
N LYS A 71 -9.03 6.61 8.03
CA LYS A 71 -8.66 7.54 6.94
C LYS A 71 -9.75 7.63 5.87
N TYR A 72 -10.22 6.49 5.35
CA TYR A 72 -11.15 6.50 4.22
C TYR A 72 -12.60 6.52 4.67
N VAL A 73 -13.02 5.64 5.58
CA VAL A 73 -14.44 5.52 5.94
C VAL A 73 -14.89 6.65 6.86
N LEU A 74 -14.13 6.97 7.91
CA LEU A 74 -14.55 7.97 8.90
C LEU A 74 -14.23 9.40 8.49
N ILE A 75 -13.09 9.66 7.86
CA ILE A 75 -12.66 11.02 7.49
C ILE A 75 -13.07 11.35 6.06
N THR A 76 -12.66 10.54 5.08
CA THR A 76 -12.84 10.87 3.66
C THR A 76 -14.31 10.85 3.24
N LEU A 77 -15.08 9.81 3.62
CA LEU A 77 -16.50 9.73 3.27
C LEU A 77 -17.39 10.71 4.05
N LYS A 78 -16.97 11.18 5.24
CA LYS A 78 -17.72 12.22 5.99
C LYS A 78 -17.44 13.63 5.51
N ALA A 79 -16.33 13.84 4.81
CA ALA A 79 -15.95 15.14 4.30
C ALA A 79 -16.53 15.36 2.90
N ASP A 80 -17.86 15.44 2.84
CA ASP A 80 -18.62 15.80 1.65
C ASP A 80 -18.96 17.31 1.68
N ASN A 81 -18.78 17.99 0.55
CA ASN A 81 -19.13 19.38 0.35
C ASN A 81 -20.03 19.51 -0.88
N LYS A 82 -21.33 19.35 -0.69
CA LYS A 82 -22.34 19.59 -1.75
C LYS A 82 -22.03 18.83 -3.06
N GLY A 83 -21.57 17.58 -2.99
CA GLY A 83 -21.37 16.73 -4.16
C GLY A 83 -20.00 16.83 -4.84
N GLU A 84 -19.11 17.71 -4.39
CA GLU A 84 -17.67 17.60 -4.69
C GLU A 84 -17.01 16.84 -3.54
N GLY A 85 -16.96 15.51 -3.67
CA GLY A 85 -16.27 14.64 -2.72
C GLY A 85 -14.76 14.62 -2.97
N GLY A 86 -13.96 14.67 -1.89
CA GLY A 86 -12.53 14.38 -1.94
C GLY A 86 -11.63 15.36 -1.20
N ILE A 87 -10.35 14.98 -1.08
CA ILE A 87 -9.26 15.76 -0.46
C ILE A 87 -9.17 17.22 -0.96
N PHE A 88 -9.46 17.48 -2.24
CA PHE A 88 -9.50 18.84 -2.81
C PHE A 88 -10.68 19.68 -2.32
N SER A 89 -11.78 19.03 -1.94
CA SER A 89 -12.96 19.68 -1.36
C SER A 89 -12.73 20.09 0.09
N LEU A 90 -12.02 19.26 0.88
CA LEU A 90 -11.53 19.70 2.20
C LEU A 90 -10.59 20.89 2.05
N TYR A 91 -9.66 20.87 1.08
CA TYR A 91 -8.73 21.97 0.85
C TYR A 91 -9.44 23.31 0.58
N THR A 92 -10.51 23.31 -0.24
CA THR A 92 -11.30 24.51 -0.52
C THR A 92 -12.18 24.95 0.65
N LEU A 93 -12.74 24.01 1.43
CA LEU A 93 -13.51 24.27 2.66
C LEU A 93 -12.65 24.89 3.78
N VAL A 94 -11.46 24.33 3.99
CA VAL A 94 -10.50 24.75 5.02
C VAL A 94 -10.03 26.18 4.76
N ARG A 95 -9.74 26.51 3.50
CA ARG A 95 -9.34 27.87 3.09
C ARG A 95 -10.44 28.91 3.29
N ARG A 96 -11.73 28.52 3.23
CA ARG A 96 -12.87 29.43 3.43
C ARG A 96 -13.19 29.71 4.89
N ARG A 97 -12.80 28.86 5.84
CA ARG A 97 -13.16 29.04 7.27
C ARG A 97 -12.26 30.00 8.03
N ALA A 98 -10.94 29.97 7.85
CA ALA A 98 -10.06 30.98 8.43
C ALA A 98 -8.73 31.10 7.70
N LYS A 99 -8.21 32.34 7.60
CA LYS A 99 -6.95 32.66 6.89
C LYS A 99 -5.72 31.90 7.43
N TRP A 100 -5.71 31.56 8.72
CA TRP A 100 -4.61 30.80 9.34
C TRP A 100 -4.55 29.34 8.89
N LEU A 101 -5.66 28.74 8.45
CA LEU A 101 -5.67 27.34 7.99
C LEU A 101 -4.96 27.13 6.63
N ILE A 102 -4.52 28.20 5.97
CA ILE A 102 -3.69 28.11 4.76
C ILE A 102 -2.35 27.40 5.04
N ILE A 103 -1.73 27.66 6.21
CA ILE A 103 -0.44 27.04 6.57
C ILE A 103 -0.57 25.51 6.68
N PRO A 104 -1.45 24.96 7.54
CA PRO A 104 -1.63 23.51 7.63
C PRO A 104 -2.15 22.89 6.32
N ALA A 105 -2.94 23.62 5.53
CA ALA A 105 -3.37 23.14 4.22
C ALA A 105 -2.22 23.03 3.21
N MET A 106 -1.29 24.00 3.19
CA MET A 106 -0.08 23.92 2.35
C MET A 106 0.83 22.78 2.80
N VAL A 107 1.04 22.62 4.11
CA VAL A 107 1.82 21.50 4.66
C VAL A 107 1.20 20.15 4.28
N GLY A 108 -0.12 20.01 4.45
CA GLY A 108 -0.85 18.79 4.06
C GLY A 108 -0.78 18.52 2.56
N GLY A 109 -0.93 19.54 1.71
CA GLY A 109 -0.79 19.41 0.26
C GLY A 109 0.62 18.99 -0.17
N SER A 110 1.66 19.59 0.40
CA SER A 110 3.05 19.18 0.17
C SER A 110 3.33 17.76 0.65
N ALA A 111 2.79 17.35 1.80
CA ALA A 111 2.94 15.99 2.31
C ALA A 111 2.27 14.96 1.37
N LEU A 112 1.09 15.26 0.82
CA LEU A 112 0.42 14.40 -0.15
C LEU A 112 1.20 14.28 -1.47
N LEU A 113 1.80 15.38 -1.95
CA LEU A 113 2.66 15.34 -3.14
C LEU A 113 3.94 14.54 -2.87
N ALA A 114 4.55 14.72 -1.71
CA ALA A 114 5.73 13.97 -1.31
C ALA A 114 5.44 12.45 -1.21
N ASP A 115 4.32 12.07 -0.59
CA ASP A 115 3.85 10.68 -0.51
C ASP A 115 3.69 10.06 -1.90
N GLY A 116 3.02 10.78 -2.82
CA GLY A 116 2.86 10.36 -4.21
C GLY A 116 4.17 10.18 -4.99
N MET A 117 5.24 10.90 -4.61
CA MET A 117 6.58 10.73 -5.20
C MET A 117 7.40 9.62 -4.53
N LEU A 118 7.21 9.37 -3.23
CA LEU A 118 7.97 8.38 -2.47
C LEU A 118 7.50 6.95 -2.74
N THR A 119 6.19 6.73 -2.89
CA THR A 119 5.62 5.39 -3.08
C THR A 119 6.24 4.60 -4.26
N PRO A 120 6.38 5.16 -5.48
CA PRO A 120 7.02 4.43 -6.58
C PRO A 120 8.48 4.06 -6.29
N ALA A 121 9.22 4.94 -5.60
CA ALA A 121 10.62 4.68 -5.27
C ALA A 121 10.76 3.55 -4.24
N VAL A 122 9.98 3.60 -3.16
CA VAL A 122 10.03 2.60 -2.08
C VAL A 122 9.56 1.23 -2.57
N THR A 123 8.47 1.18 -3.34
CA THR A 123 7.90 -0.08 -3.84
C THR A 123 8.82 -0.78 -4.83
N VAL A 124 9.42 -0.06 -5.78
CA VAL A 124 10.36 -0.63 -6.75
C VAL A 124 11.64 -1.10 -6.05
N THR A 125 12.19 -0.30 -5.13
CA THR A 125 13.38 -0.67 -4.35
C THR A 125 13.13 -1.94 -3.55
N SER A 126 12.02 -1.99 -2.78
CA SER A 126 11.65 -3.16 -1.98
C SER A 126 11.42 -4.41 -2.83
N SER A 127 10.92 -4.25 -4.06
CA SER A 127 10.71 -5.38 -4.98
C SER A 127 12.03 -5.99 -5.44
N ILE A 128 13.02 -5.15 -5.79
CA ILE A 128 14.36 -5.60 -6.18
C ILE A 128 15.12 -6.19 -4.98
N GLU A 129 15.03 -5.54 -3.82
CA GLU A 129 15.60 -6.08 -2.57
C GLU A 129 14.94 -7.38 -2.12
N GLY A 130 13.66 -7.59 -2.46
CA GLY A 130 12.96 -8.86 -2.27
C GLY A 130 13.58 -10.00 -3.09
N LEU A 131 14.03 -9.72 -4.32
CA LEU A 131 14.68 -10.71 -5.18
C LEU A 131 16.02 -11.18 -4.62
N LYS A 132 16.73 -10.34 -3.85
CA LYS A 132 18.02 -10.71 -3.21
C LYS A 132 17.90 -11.90 -2.25
N ILE A 133 16.70 -12.21 -1.75
CA ILE A 133 16.46 -13.37 -0.88
C ILE A 133 16.69 -14.70 -1.63
N LEU A 134 16.51 -14.70 -2.95
CA LEU A 134 16.65 -15.90 -3.76
C LEU A 134 18.14 -16.16 -4.06
N PRO A 135 18.63 -17.41 -3.88
CA PRO A 135 20.05 -17.73 -4.01
C PRO A 135 20.63 -17.36 -5.40
N ASN A 136 19.90 -17.66 -6.48
CA ASN A 136 20.32 -17.31 -7.86
C ASN A 136 20.50 -15.81 -8.10
N PHE A 137 19.77 -14.97 -7.37
CA PHE A 137 19.82 -13.52 -7.49
C PHE A 137 20.83 -12.91 -6.51
N ASN A 138 21.10 -13.56 -5.38
CA ASN A 138 22.13 -13.15 -4.44
C ASN A 138 23.54 -13.16 -5.07
N ASP A 139 23.82 -14.15 -5.92
CA ASP A 139 25.11 -14.22 -6.65
C ASP A 139 25.29 -13.08 -7.67
N ILE A 140 24.18 -12.57 -8.23
CA ILE A 140 24.16 -11.49 -9.24
C ILE A 140 24.18 -10.11 -8.58
N PHE A 141 23.38 -9.92 -7.54
CA PHE A 141 23.24 -8.64 -6.83
C PHE A 141 24.31 -8.44 -5.75
N GLY A 142 24.87 -9.52 -5.22
CA GLY A 142 25.87 -9.51 -4.16
C GLY A 142 25.46 -8.63 -2.96
N ASN A 143 26.46 -8.17 -2.22
CA ASN A 143 26.30 -7.10 -1.23
C ASN A 143 26.42 -5.68 -1.83
N ASN A 144 26.41 -5.55 -3.15
CA ASN A 144 26.61 -4.28 -3.82
C ASN A 144 25.28 -3.54 -3.95
N GLN A 145 24.96 -2.73 -2.93
CA GLN A 145 23.79 -1.84 -2.92
C GLN A 145 23.74 -0.93 -4.16
N ASP A 146 24.90 -0.57 -4.72
CA ASP A 146 25.00 0.27 -5.92
C ASP A 146 24.30 -0.35 -7.14
N ILE A 147 24.37 -1.68 -7.29
CA ILE A 147 23.72 -2.39 -8.41
C ILE A 147 22.19 -2.28 -8.28
N ILE A 148 21.68 -2.43 -7.05
CA ILE A 148 20.24 -2.29 -6.77
C ILE A 148 19.78 -0.87 -7.12
N ILE A 149 20.52 0.14 -6.69
CA ILE A 149 20.19 1.55 -6.98
C ILE A 149 20.17 1.81 -8.48
N ILE A 150 21.16 1.31 -9.24
CA ILE A 150 21.20 1.47 -10.70
C ILE A 150 19.98 0.82 -11.35
N ILE A 151 19.63 -0.41 -10.95
CA ILE A 151 18.46 -1.11 -11.50
C ILE A 151 17.17 -0.35 -11.20
N VAL A 152 16.99 0.13 -9.96
CA VAL A 152 15.84 0.93 -9.56
C VAL A 152 15.75 2.21 -10.40
N LEU A 153 16.86 2.92 -10.59
CA LEU A 153 16.90 4.13 -11.42
C LEU A 153 16.52 3.84 -12.87
N VAL A 154 17.02 2.74 -13.45
CA VAL A 154 16.66 2.32 -14.81
C VAL A 154 15.18 1.99 -14.91
N ILE A 155 14.64 1.21 -13.97
CA ILE A 155 13.21 0.85 -13.93
C ILE A 155 12.36 2.10 -13.80
N LEU A 156 12.65 2.99 -12.85
CA LEU A 156 11.90 4.22 -12.65
C LEU A 156 11.97 5.10 -13.89
N SER A 157 13.17 5.32 -14.45
CA SER A 157 13.33 6.12 -15.68
C SER A 157 12.51 5.57 -16.83
N PHE A 158 12.48 4.24 -17.02
CA PHE A 158 11.69 3.60 -18.06
C PHE A 158 10.18 3.69 -17.79
N LEU A 159 9.75 3.51 -16.54
CA LEU A 159 8.35 3.58 -16.13
C LEU A 159 7.81 5.01 -16.32
N PHE A 160 8.55 6.03 -15.88
CA PHE A 160 8.20 7.44 -16.10
C PHE A 160 8.26 7.83 -17.58
N PHE A 161 9.17 7.25 -18.37
CA PHE A 161 9.20 7.45 -19.81
C PHE A 161 7.93 6.91 -20.50
N ILE A 162 7.46 5.72 -20.12
CA ILE A 162 6.21 5.14 -20.65
C ILE A 162 4.99 5.99 -20.28
N GLN A 163 4.96 6.58 -19.07
CA GLN A 163 3.86 7.44 -18.64
C GLN A 163 3.65 8.66 -19.54
N HIS A 164 4.70 9.13 -20.24
CA HIS A 164 4.61 10.24 -21.20
C HIS A 164 3.66 9.94 -22.39
N PHE A 165 3.52 8.67 -22.78
CA PHE A 165 2.68 8.25 -23.91
C PHE A 165 1.19 8.14 -23.57
N GLY A 166 0.80 8.45 -22.33
CA GLY A 166 -0.59 8.51 -21.88
C GLY A 166 -0.87 7.52 -20.76
N THR A 167 -1.36 8.03 -19.63
CA THR A 167 -1.67 7.25 -18.42
C THR A 167 -2.89 6.34 -18.57
N GLU A 168 -3.71 6.55 -19.60
CA GLU A 168 -4.93 5.78 -19.85
C GLU A 168 -4.64 4.30 -20.16
N ILE A 169 -3.59 4.03 -20.93
CA ILE A 169 -3.19 2.66 -21.31
C ILE A 169 -2.67 1.92 -20.07
N ILE A 170 -1.84 2.58 -19.26
CA ILE A 170 -1.31 2.02 -18.02
C ILE A 170 -2.46 1.72 -17.05
N GLY A 171 -3.42 2.63 -16.88
CA GLY A 171 -4.57 2.42 -16.01
C GLY A 171 -5.44 1.24 -16.43
N LYS A 172 -5.62 1.02 -17.74
CA LYS A 172 -6.38 -0.13 -18.27
C LYS A 172 -5.69 -1.47 -18.05
N ILE A 173 -4.36 -1.53 -18.16
CA ILE A 173 -3.56 -2.75 -17.93
C ILE A 173 -3.40 -3.04 -16.44
N PHE A 174 -3.35 -2.00 -15.61
CA PHE A 174 -3.09 -2.13 -14.18
C PHE A 174 -4.16 -2.94 -13.44
N GLY A 175 -5.45 -2.71 -13.74
CA GLY A 175 -6.56 -3.44 -13.13
C GLY A 175 -6.45 -4.97 -13.24
N PRO A 176 -6.37 -5.52 -14.46
CA PRO A 176 -6.18 -6.96 -14.69
C PRO A 176 -4.92 -7.53 -14.03
N VAL A 177 -3.78 -6.83 -14.11
CA VAL A 177 -2.53 -7.29 -13.49
C VAL A 177 -2.67 -7.38 -11.97
N MET A 178 -3.26 -6.35 -11.34
CA MET A 178 -3.51 -6.36 -9.90
C MET A 178 -4.49 -7.44 -9.48
N PHE A 179 -5.52 -7.71 -10.30
CA PHE A 179 -6.45 -8.80 -10.04
C PHE A 179 -5.75 -10.17 -10.04
N ILE A 180 -4.91 -10.43 -11.04
CA ILE A 180 -4.11 -11.67 -11.13
C ILE A 180 -3.19 -11.78 -9.91
N TRP A 181 -2.53 -10.68 -9.52
CA TRP A 181 -1.67 -10.63 -8.35
C TRP A 181 -2.41 -10.94 -7.05
N PHE A 182 -3.55 -10.30 -6.81
CA PHE A 182 -4.35 -10.57 -5.61
C PHE A 182 -4.94 -11.98 -5.60
N ALA A 183 -5.36 -12.51 -6.75
CA ALA A 183 -5.81 -13.89 -6.86
C ALA A 183 -4.68 -14.85 -6.50
N PHE A 184 -3.45 -14.60 -6.96
CA PHE A 184 -2.27 -15.37 -6.59
C PHE A 184 -2.01 -15.33 -5.08
N LEU A 185 -2.00 -14.15 -4.46
CA LEU A 185 -1.84 -14.00 -3.01
C LEU A 185 -2.96 -14.70 -2.22
N ALA A 186 -4.21 -14.61 -2.70
CA ALA A 186 -5.34 -15.27 -2.06
C ALA A 186 -5.21 -16.79 -2.10
N ILE A 187 -4.84 -17.36 -3.25
CA ILE A 187 -4.64 -18.81 -3.41
C ILE A 187 -3.49 -19.28 -2.51
N LEU A 188 -2.33 -18.61 -2.56
CA LEU A 188 -1.20 -18.95 -1.69
C LEU A 188 -1.54 -18.79 -0.20
N GLY A 189 -2.28 -17.73 0.16
CA GLY A 189 -2.75 -17.51 1.51
C GLY A 189 -3.64 -18.65 2.00
N ILE A 190 -4.62 -19.07 1.21
CA ILE A 190 -5.52 -20.18 1.55
C ILE A 190 -4.75 -21.50 1.68
N VAL A 191 -3.84 -21.79 0.74
CA VAL A 191 -3.03 -23.02 0.76
C VAL A 191 -2.11 -23.07 2.00
N ASN A 192 -1.50 -21.95 2.39
CA ASN A 192 -0.65 -21.92 3.58
C ASN A 192 -1.47 -21.92 4.88
N LEU A 193 -2.66 -21.29 4.88
CA LEU A 193 -3.53 -21.24 6.04
C LEU A 193 -4.14 -22.61 6.36
N SER A 194 -4.48 -23.42 5.35
CA SER A 194 -5.00 -24.77 5.55
C SER A 194 -3.99 -25.70 6.22
N GLY A 195 -2.69 -25.48 5.98
CA GLY A 195 -1.61 -26.21 6.64
C GLY A 195 -1.39 -25.82 8.11
N ASN A 196 -1.77 -24.61 8.53
CA ASN A 196 -1.55 -24.16 9.90
C ASN A 196 -2.61 -23.15 10.39
N LEU A 197 -3.74 -23.67 10.90
CA LEU A 197 -4.81 -22.87 11.49
C LEU A 197 -4.38 -22.04 12.71
N TYR A 198 -3.22 -22.32 13.31
CA TYR A 198 -2.68 -21.52 14.41
C TYR A 198 -2.49 -20.05 14.02
N LEU A 199 -2.23 -19.77 12.74
CA LEU A 199 -2.06 -18.41 12.21
C LEU A 199 -3.33 -17.55 12.34
N LEU A 200 -4.53 -18.14 12.42
CA LEU A 200 -5.77 -17.39 12.62
C LEU A 200 -5.81 -16.64 13.95
N LYS A 201 -5.01 -17.06 14.94
CA LYS A 201 -4.87 -16.33 16.21
C LYS A 201 -4.36 -14.91 16.02
N ALA A 202 -3.63 -14.63 14.94
CA ALA A 202 -3.16 -13.28 14.60
C ALA A 202 -4.31 -12.28 14.39
N LEU A 203 -5.53 -12.73 14.08
CA LEU A 203 -6.70 -11.85 14.00
C LEU A 203 -7.05 -11.18 15.34
N SER A 204 -6.62 -11.76 16.47
CA SER A 204 -6.82 -11.13 17.77
C SER A 204 -5.84 -9.97 17.96
N PRO A 205 -6.32 -8.74 18.27
CA PRO A 205 -5.46 -7.57 18.47
C PRO A 205 -4.54 -7.70 19.69
N HIS A 206 -4.82 -8.68 20.56
CA HIS A 206 -3.99 -8.99 21.71
C HIS A 206 -2.54 -9.30 21.30
N TYR A 207 -2.33 -10.00 20.17
CA TYR A 207 -0.99 -10.35 19.69
C TYR A 207 -0.22 -9.12 19.19
N ALA A 208 -0.90 -8.17 18.53
CA ALA A 208 -0.32 -6.89 18.11
C ALA A 208 0.15 -6.06 19.31
N ILE A 209 -0.65 -5.99 20.38
CA ILE A 209 -0.29 -5.25 21.59
C ILE A 209 0.85 -5.96 22.34
N LYS A 210 0.77 -7.29 22.46
CA LYS A 210 1.80 -8.10 23.14
C LYS A 210 3.16 -7.92 22.49
N ILE A 211 3.25 -7.89 21.16
CA ILE A 211 4.53 -7.71 20.46
C ILE A 211 5.08 -6.29 20.62
N LEU A 212 4.22 -5.28 20.60
CA LEU A 212 4.63 -3.87 20.70
C LEU A 212 5.33 -3.58 22.04
N PHE A 213 4.87 -4.21 23.12
CA PHE A 213 5.44 -4.09 24.46
C PHE A 213 6.36 -5.25 24.86
N SER A 214 6.66 -6.17 23.93
CA SER A 214 7.50 -7.33 24.23
C SER A 214 8.99 -6.95 24.17
N PRO A 215 9.83 -7.48 25.08
CA PRO A 215 11.28 -7.33 25.00
C PRO A 215 11.91 -7.94 23.74
N ASN A 216 11.16 -8.74 22.98
CA ASN A 216 11.60 -9.28 21.68
C ASN A 216 11.40 -8.29 20.51
N ASN A 217 10.78 -7.12 20.76
CA ASN A 217 10.74 -6.03 19.78
C ASN A 217 12.00 -5.16 19.95
N HIS A 218 13.07 -5.50 19.24
CA HIS A 218 14.33 -4.76 19.30
C HIS A 218 14.28 -3.36 18.64
N LEU A 219 13.20 -3.03 17.91
CA LEU A 219 13.06 -1.79 17.15
C LEU A 219 12.20 -0.71 17.84
N GLY A 220 11.60 -1.01 18.99
CA GLY A 220 10.74 -0.09 19.75
C GLY A 220 9.29 -0.07 19.28
#